data_AF-A0A8A1LC22-F1
#
_entry.id   AF-A0A8A1LC22-F1
#
_cell.length_a   1.000
_cell.length_b   1.000
_cell.length_c   1.000
_cell.angle_alpha   90.00
_cell.angle_beta   90.00
_cell.angle_gamma   90.00
#
_symmetry.space_group_name_H-M   'P 1'
#
loop_
_entity.id
_entity.type
_entity.pdbx_description
1 polymer ?
#
loop_
_entity_poly.entity_id
_entity_poly.type
_entity_poly.pdbx_seq_one_letter_code
_entity_poly.pdbx_strand_id
1 'polypeptide(L)'
;MKTGIFTITVLSLLSVTAALPKAYSPENAKRGESNNLVDFSTEVIVSADQNVPVRSKTTGQRSTSANPTLTVVRNLSITKDAANRIAQTPVSQLPRRSSTPAPTSPPGGNSNAVDLSLPPLPLPSPTKNPLPLSVPPLVSPPKAPGSPNFPGNGLGICYAPYGDNGECKTPQQVESDFSKFGGFDTVRFYGTDCNQVPMVVAAANKYHKKLFAGIYDLKKLDEALHSLIQGVQSSWALIVTVAIGNERVNSGQSSVSEVVASISKARKVLRDAGYTGPVVTVDTFNALITHPELCEASDFCAANIHAFFDPNTEASNAGGFVKEQQERVSRAAGGKMTVVTESGWPKHGNPNGKAVPSPENHNLALASLLGTFKGKERSLYLFSAFDDKWKKDNPSTFGAEKYWGIL
;
A
#
# COMPACT_ATOMS: atom_id res chain seq x y z
N MET A 1 87.55 -8.89 -13.04
CA MET A 1 87.22 -8.49 -11.66
C MET A 1 85.82 -7.87 -11.71
N LYS A 2 84.78 -8.55 -11.18
CA LYS A 2 84.09 -8.23 -9.89
C LYS A 2 83.72 -6.73 -9.85
N THR A 3 82.47 -6.29 -9.90
CA THR A 3 81.33 -6.43 -8.96
C THR A 3 80.24 -5.48 -9.52
N GLY A 4 78.92 -5.69 -9.52
CA GLY A 4 78.00 -6.14 -8.48
C GLY A 4 76.72 -5.31 -8.67
N ILE A 5 75.65 -5.91 -9.21
CA ILE A 5 74.36 -5.25 -9.46
C ILE A 5 73.52 -5.36 -8.19
N PHE A 6 73.20 -4.23 -7.56
CA PHE A 6 72.24 -4.15 -6.46
C PHE A 6 70.83 -4.33 -7.00
N THR A 7 70.17 -5.42 -6.62
CA THR A 7 68.74 -5.64 -6.82
C THR A 7 68.00 -5.01 -5.64
N ILE A 8 67.21 -3.95 -5.91
CA ILE A 8 66.26 -3.39 -4.95
C ILE A 8 64.96 -4.17 -5.11
N THR A 9 64.72 -5.13 -4.22
CA THR A 9 63.43 -5.81 -4.12
C THR A 9 62.47 -4.91 -3.37
N VAL A 10 61.61 -4.19 -4.10
CA VAL A 10 60.49 -3.43 -3.50
C VAL A 10 59.43 -4.45 -3.06
N LEU A 11 59.37 -4.70 -1.76
CA LEU A 11 58.32 -5.48 -1.12
C LEU A 11 57.03 -4.64 -1.15
N SER A 12 56.17 -4.89 -2.14
CA SER A 12 54.83 -4.31 -2.18
C SER A 12 53.98 -4.96 -1.09
N LEU A 13 53.76 -4.26 0.03
CA LEU A 13 52.72 -4.58 0.99
C LEU A 13 51.36 -4.30 0.34
N LEU A 14 50.80 -5.31 -0.32
CA LEU A 14 49.38 -5.36 -0.65
C LEU A 14 48.59 -5.36 0.67
N SER A 15 48.05 -4.18 0.99
CA SER A 15 47.09 -4.00 2.07
C SER A 15 45.80 -4.71 1.67
N VAL A 16 45.63 -5.97 2.08
CA VAL A 16 44.34 -6.64 2.04
C VAL A 16 43.47 -5.96 3.09
N THR A 17 42.77 -4.91 2.67
CA THR A 17 41.59 -4.42 3.39
C THR A 17 40.55 -5.52 3.24
N ALA A 18 40.47 -6.40 4.23
CA ALA A 18 39.29 -7.23 4.42
C ALA A 18 38.12 -6.27 4.63
N ALA A 19 37.38 -6.00 3.56
CA ALA A 19 36.08 -5.37 3.66
C ALA A 19 35.25 -6.31 4.52
N LEU A 20 35.05 -5.96 5.80
CA LEU A 20 34.11 -6.64 6.66
C LEU A 20 32.80 -6.72 5.87
N PRO A 21 32.22 -7.93 5.67
CA PRO A 21 30.99 -8.06 4.92
C PRO A 21 29.97 -7.13 5.57
N LYS A 22 29.51 -6.14 4.79
CA LYS A 22 28.40 -5.28 5.22
C LYS A 22 27.26 -6.22 5.58
N ALA A 23 26.78 -6.15 6.81
CA ALA A 23 25.66 -6.97 7.27
C ALA A 23 24.54 -6.87 6.24
N TYR A 24 24.10 -8.02 5.74
CA TYR A 24 23.03 -8.08 4.77
C TYR A 24 21.77 -7.45 5.37
N SER A 25 21.14 -6.53 4.64
CA SER A 25 19.88 -5.91 5.07
C SER A 25 18.76 -6.53 4.25
N PRO A 26 17.81 -7.23 4.86
CA PRO A 26 16.65 -7.78 4.17
C PRO A 26 15.95 -6.74 3.31
N GLU A 27 15.66 -7.08 2.04
CA GLU A 27 15.00 -6.15 1.11
C GLU A 27 13.56 -5.85 1.54
N ASN A 28 12.91 -6.79 2.23
CA ASN A 28 11.53 -6.68 2.70
C ASN A 28 11.39 -6.11 4.13
N ALA A 29 12.39 -5.38 4.64
CA ALA A 29 12.29 -4.62 5.89
C ALA A 29 11.20 -3.56 5.80
N LYS A 30 9.97 -3.94 6.12
CA LYS A 30 8.83 -3.04 6.03
C LYS A 30 8.68 -2.14 7.24
N ARG A 31 8.02 -1.02 6.93
CA ARG A 31 7.63 0.12 7.76
C ARG A 31 8.81 1.01 8.14
N GLY A 32 9.28 1.80 7.17
CA GLY A 32 9.85 3.12 7.46
C GLY A 32 8.73 4.14 7.58
N GLU A 33 8.96 5.22 8.34
CA GLU A 33 8.03 6.34 8.45
C GLU A 33 7.62 6.84 7.05
N SER A 34 6.32 6.82 6.76
CA SER A 34 5.76 7.65 5.70
C SER A 34 5.04 8.81 6.39
N ASN A 35 5.72 9.94 6.49
CA ASN A 35 5.09 11.21 6.85
C ASN A 35 4.34 11.72 5.62
N ASN A 36 3.20 11.11 5.31
CA ASN A 36 2.31 11.67 4.30
C ASN A 36 1.58 12.87 4.91
N LEU A 37 2.06 14.07 4.56
CA LEU A 37 1.31 15.30 4.68
C LEU A 37 0.29 15.32 3.55
N VAL A 38 -0.99 15.22 3.91
CA VAL A 38 -2.08 15.43 2.95
C VAL A 38 -2.29 16.94 2.88
N ASP A 39 -1.97 17.53 1.72
CA ASP A 39 -2.39 18.88 1.39
C ASP A 39 -3.91 18.85 1.14
N PHE A 40 -4.66 19.58 1.96
CA PHE A 40 -6.08 19.81 1.71
C PHE A 40 -6.31 21.29 1.43
N SER A 41 -7.11 21.55 0.40
CA SER A 41 -7.59 22.88 0.06
C SER A 41 -9.10 22.85 0.19
N THR A 42 -9.61 23.47 1.25
CA THR A 42 -11.04 23.67 1.42
C THR A 42 -11.36 25.09 1.00
N GLU A 43 -12.24 25.22 0.00
CA GLU A 43 -12.78 26.50 -0.41
C GLU A 43 -14.15 26.67 0.24
N VAL A 44 -14.25 27.63 1.16
CA VAL A 44 -15.52 27.97 1.80
C VAL A 44 -16.04 29.24 1.16
N ILE A 45 -17.19 29.14 0.49
CA ILE A 45 -17.92 30.30 -0.03
C ILE A 45 -18.87 30.73 1.07
N VAL A 46 -18.55 31.83 1.74
CA VAL A 46 -19.47 32.45 2.70
C VAL A 46 -20.26 33.52 1.94
N SER A 47 -21.53 33.23 1.63
CA SER A 47 -22.46 34.24 1.13
C SER A 47 -23.00 35.07 2.30
N ALA A 48 -22.29 36.14 2.63
CA ALA A 48 -22.82 37.22 3.47
C ALA A 48 -23.32 38.34 2.55
N ASP A 49 -24.61 38.30 2.26
CA ASP A 49 -25.41 39.30 1.54
C ASP A 49 -25.02 39.64 0.09
N GLN A 50 -26.01 40.02 -0.71
CA GLN A 50 -25.92 40.13 -2.17
C GLN A 50 -25.02 41.28 -2.63
N ASN A 51 -23.72 41.03 -2.86
CA ASN A 51 -23.07 41.36 -4.15
C ASN A 51 -21.58 41.02 -4.34
N VAL A 52 -20.86 40.38 -3.42
CA VAL A 52 -19.54 39.78 -3.75
C VAL A 52 -19.31 38.51 -2.91
N PRO A 53 -19.15 37.32 -3.51
CA PRO A 53 -18.77 36.13 -2.75
C PRO A 53 -17.34 36.30 -2.21
N VAL A 54 -17.20 36.27 -0.88
CA VAL A 54 -15.88 36.21 -0.25
C VAL A 54 -15.40 34.76 -0.30
N ARG A 55 -14.45 34.47 -1.18
CA ARG A 55 -13.73 33.18 -1.22
C ARG A 55 -12.65 33.19 -0.16
N SER A 56 -12.77 32.32 0.84
CA SER A 56 -11.64 31.97 1.69
C SER A 56 -11.09 30.61 1.26
N LYS A 57 -9.81 30.61 0.85
CA LYS A 57 -9.08 29.39 0.58
C LYS A 57 -8.25 29.06 1.81
N THR A 58 -8.62 28.00 2.53
CA THR A 58 -7.78 27.47 3.61
C THR A 58 -6.99 26.30 3.07
N THR A 59 -5.68 26.52 2.92
CA THR A 59 -4.71 25.45 2.61
C THR A 59 -4.10 24.98 3.92
N GLY A 60 -4.14 23.67 4.17
CA GLY A 60 -3.54 23.07 5.35
C GLY A 60 -2.86 21.76 5.02
N GLN A 61 -1.88 21.39 5.85
CA GLN A 61 -1.21 20.10 5.81
C GLN A 61 -1.70 19.24 6.97
N ARG A 62 -2.20 18.04 6.68
CA ARG A 62 -2.59 17.07 7.72
C ARG A 62 -1.63 15.89 7.71
N SER A 63 -0.96 15.65 8.83
CA SER A 63 -0.24 14.40 9.04
C SER A 63 -1.24 13.25 9.20
N THR A 64 -0.97 12.14 8.54
CA THR A 64 -1.72 10.88 8.70
C THR A 64 -1.25 10.04 9.89
N SER A 65 -0.30 10.54 10.69
CA SER A 65 0.11 9.88 11.94
C SER A 65 -0.98 9.99 13.01
N ALA A 66 -1.22 8.88 13.73
CA ALA A 66 -2.18 8.76 14.83
C ALA A 66 -1.79 9.50 16.12
N ASN A 67 -1.05 10.60 16.02
CA ASN A 67 -0.73 11.50 17.15
C ASN A 67 -0.90 12.96 16.70
N PRO A 68 -1.99 13.66 17.09
CA PRO A 68 -2.13 15.06 16.79
C PRO A 68 -1.40 15.87 17.87
N THR A 69 -0.15 16.25 17.61
CA THR A 69 0.39 17.47 18.22
C THR A 69 -0.02 18.62 17.31
N LEU A 70 -1.06 19.37 17.70
CA LEU A 70 -1.50 20.57 17.00
C LEU A 70 -0.42 21.65 17.12
N THR A 71 0.43 21.80 16.10
CA THR A 71 1.22 23.03 15.93
C THR A 71 0.45 23.95 14.98
N VAL A 72 -0.33 24.88 15.55
CA VAL A 72 -0.91 25.97 14.76
C VAL A 72 0.21 26.95 14.42
N VAL A 73 0.78 26.84 13.22
CA VAL A 73 1.62 27.91 12.65
C VAL A 73 0.69 28.97 12.08
N ARG A 74 0.48 30.03 12.86
CA ARG A 74 -0.30 31.19 12.43
C ARG A 74 0.60 32.14 11.65
N ASN A 75 0.72 31.96 10.33
CA ASN A 75 1.32 32.98 9.46
C ASN A 75 0.32 34.11 9.24
N LEU A 76 0.36 35.11 10.13
CA LEU A 76 -0.25 36.42 9.90
C LEU A 76 0.72 37.27 9.07
N SER A 77 0.45 37.42 7.77
CA SER A 77 1.04 38.49 6.96
C SER A 77 0.23 39.76 7.19
N ILE A 78 0.63 40.56 8.18
CA ILE A 78 0.14 41.92 8.36
C ILE A 78 1.07 42.83 7.58
N THR A 79 0.54 43.49 6.54
CA THR A 79 1.19 44.63 5.91
C THR A 79 1.31 45.75 6.93
N LYS A 80 2.55 46.20 7.18
CA LYS A 80 2.87 47.34 8.04
C LYS A 80 2.16 48.59 7.53
N ASP A 81 1.19 49.07 8.29
CA ASP A 81 1.06 50.50 8.60
C ASP A 81 0.12 50.73 9.79
N ALA A 82 0.46 51.77 10.57
CA ALA A 82 -0.26 52.31 11.73
C ALA A 82 -0.12 51.57 13.07
N ALA A 83 1.06 51.70 13.69
CA ALA A 83 1.19 51.74 15.13
C ALA A 83 0.94 53.17 15.63
N ASN A 84 -0.14 53.43 16.38
CA ASN A 84 -0.08 54.12 17.67
C ASN A 84 -1.43 54.31 18.38
N ARG A 85 -1.36 54.24 19.72
CA ARG A 85 -2.15 54.94 20.76
C ARG A 85 -3.43 54.32 21.37
N ILE A 86 -3.26 54.01 22.67
CA ILE A 86 -4.12 54.27 23.85
C ILE A 86 -4.93 53.09 24.43
N ALA A 87 -4.32 52.49 25.47
CA ALA A 87 -4.74 52.38 26.88
C ALA A 87 -6.16 51.92 27.32
N GLN A 88 -6.11 50.94 28.26
CA GLN A 88 -7.00 50.66 29.41
C GLN A 88 -8.33 49.89 29.22
N THR A 89 -8.40 48.76 29.94
CA THR A 89 -9.52 47.84 30.28
C THR A 89 -10.65 48.51 31.10
N PRO A 90 -11.86 47.92 31.39
CA PRO A 90 -12.20 46.48 31.51
C PRO A 90 -13.62 45.97 31.08
N VAL A 91 -13.74 44.63 31.04
CA VAL A 91 -14.89 43.68 31.21
C VAL A 91 -16.34 44.20 31.35
N SER A 92 -17.29 43.69 30.52
CA SER A 92 -18.49 42.89 30.91
C SER A 92 -19.71 42.96 29.95
N GLN A 93 -20.31 41.78 29.70
CA GLN A 93 -21.74 41.43 29.42
C GLN A 93 -22.47 41.74 28.07
N LEU A 94 -23.00 40.66 27.46
CA LEU A 94 -24.26 40.59 26.66
C LEU A 94 -25.49 40.78 27.60
N PRO A 95 -26.71 41.24 27.17
CA PRO A 95 -27.50 40.65 26.05
C PRO A 95 -28.60 41.52 25.32
N ARG A 96 -29.22 40.88 24.30
CA ARG A 96 -30.64 40.90 23.82
C ARG A 96 -31.30 42.06 23.01
N ARG A 97 -31.59 41.71 21.73
CA ARG A 97 -32.85 41.73 20.91
C ARG A 97 -33.75 42.97 20.67
N SER A 98 -34.29 42.94 19.44
CA SER A 98 -35.54 43.52 18.86
C SER A 98 -35.50 45.00 18.45
N SER A 99 -36.12 45.51 17.36
CA SER A 99 -37.13 45.04 16.38
C SER A 99 -37.11 45.95 15.12
N THR A 100 -37.62 45.43 14.00
CA THR A 100 -38.01 46.08 12.71
C THR A 100 -38.91 47.33 12.87
N PRO A 101 -39.12 48.23 11.87
CA PRO A 101 -39.52 47.93 10.47
C PRO A 101 -38.99 48.85 9.32
N ALA A 102 -39.26 48.43 8.07
CA ALA A 102 -39.09 49.15 6.79
C ALA A 102 -40.36 49.99 6.45
N PRO A 103 -40.56 50.62 5.26
CA PRO A 103 -39.65 51.00 4.15
C PRO A 103 -39.82 52.48 3.68
N THR A 104 -38.91 53.02 2.88
CA THR A 104 -39.17 54.17 1.97
C THR A 104 -38.21 54.19 0.78
N SER A 105 -38.74 54.55 -0.40
CA SER A 105 -38.05 54.90 -1.66
C SER A 105 -38.64 56.25 -2.16
N PRO A 106 -38.22 56.89 -3.28
CA PRO A 106 -36.92 57.06 -3.99
C PRO A 106 -36.59 58.60 -4.13
N PRO A 107 -35.67 59.16 -4.99
CA PRO A 107 -35.78 59.19 -6.49
C PRO A 107 -34.47 59.31 -7.35
N GLY A 108 -34.60 59.08 -8.67
CA GLY A 108 -33.77 59.64 -9.79
C GLY A 108 -32.61 58.76 -10.29
N GLY A 109 -32.64 58.13 -11.47
CA GLY A 109 -32.45 58.68 -12.85
C GLY A 109 -31.09 58.15 -13.39
N ASN A 110 -30.83 57.69 -14.62
CA ASN A 110 -31.43 57.80 -15.94
C ASN A 110 -31.07 56.57 -16.83
N SER A 111 -31.86 56.45 -17.89
CA SER A 111 -31.90 55.51 -19.02
C SER A 111 -30.58 55.12 -19.70
N ASN A 112 -30.54 53.88 -20.20
CA ASN A 112 -30.32 53.56 -21.61
C ASN A 112 -30.78 52.11 -21.90
N ALA A 113 -31.87 51.99 -22.68
CA ALA A 113 -32.32 50.73 -23.24
C ALA A 113 -31.71 50.57 -24.63
N VAL A 114 -31.20 49.38 -24.94
CA VAL A 114 -30.94 48.95 -26.32
C VAL A 114 -31.51 47.55 -26.51
N ASP A 115 -32.40 47.49 -27.50
CA ASP A 115 -33.14 46.34 -28.03
C ASP A 115 -32.19 45.35 -28.74
N LEU A 116 -32.42 44.05 -28.54
CA LEU A 116 -31.78 42.97 -29.30
C LEU A 116 -32.84 41.94 -29.72
N SER A 117 -33.63 42.32 -30.71
CA SER A 117 -34.35 41.41 -31.58
C SER A 117 -33.57 41.23 -32.90
N LEU A 118 -33.03 40.03 -33.13
CA LEU A 118 -32.41 39.65 -34.42
C LEU A 118 -32.89 38.26 -34.88
N PRO A 119 -33.07 38.05 -36.20
CA PRO A 119 -33.79 36.91 -36.79
C PRO A 119 -32.93 35.64 -36.95
N PRO A 120 -33.54 34.45 -37.14
CA PRO A 120 -32.83 33.19 -37.31
C PRO A 120 -32.18 33.05 -38.70
N LEU A 121 -30.94 32.53 -38.72
CA LEU A 121 -30.15 32.21 -39.93
C LEU A 121 -30.58 30.87 -40.58
N PRO A 122 -30.35 30.67 -41.90
CA PRO A 122 -30.84 29.50 -42.65
C PRO A 122 -29.99 28.24 -42.45
N LEU A 123 -30.64 27.07 -42.48
CA LEU A 123 -30.00 25.74 -42.50
C LEU A 123 -29.29 25.46 -43.84
N PRO A 124 -28.16 24.72 -43.85
CA PRO A 124 -27.58 24.16 -45.07
C PRO A 124 -28.20 22.80 -45.46
N SER A 125 -28.36 22.59 -46.77
CA SER A 125 -28.84 21.37 -47.45
C SER A 125 -27.79 20.22 -47.46
N PRO A 126 -28.18 18.95 -47.69
CA PRO A 126 -27.31 17.79 -47.51
C PRO A 126 -26.45 17.51 -48.75
N THR A 127 -25.14 17.41 -48.57
CA THR A 127 -24.19 16.88 -49.56
C THR A 127 -23.79 15.44 -49.23
N LYS A 128 -23.62 14.66 -50.30
CA LYS A 128 -23.43 13.20 -50.34
C LYS A 128 -22.32 12.67 -49.41
N ASN A 129 -22.65 11.62 -48.66
CA ASN A 129 -21.73 10.86 -47.80
C ASN A 129 -20.53 10.30 -48.60
N PRO A 130 -19.28 10.49 -48.14
CA PRO A 130 -18.18 9.59 -48.48
C PRO A 130 -18.38 8.24 -47.76
N LEU A 131 -18.05 7.15 -48.45
CA LEU A 131 -18.05 5.78 -47.91
C LEU A 131 -17.24 5.70 -46.60
N PRO A 132 -17.72 5.01 -45.55
CA PRO A 132 -16.95 4.82 -44.33
C PRO A 132 -15.75 3.89 -44.62
N LEU A 133 -14.55 4.36 -44.25
CA LEU A 133 -13.36 3.52 -44.14
C LEU A 133 -13.64 2.42 -43.11
N SER A 134 -13.47 1.15 -43.51
CA SER A 134 -13.58 0.00 -42.60
C SER A 134 -12.59 0.14 -41.45
N VAL A 135 -13.11 0.42 -40.26
CA VAL A 135 -12.39 0.28 -38.99
C VAL A 135 -12.15 -1.23 -38.78
N PRO A 136 -10.92 -1.67 -38.48
CA PRO A 136 -10.68 -3.06 -38.10
C PRO A 136 -11.56 -3.44 -36.90
N PRO A 137 -12.04 -4.70 -36.79
CA PRO A 137 -12.83 -5.10 -35.65
C PRO A 137 -12.06 -4.86 -34.36
N LEU A 138 -12.71 -4.23 -33.39
CA LEU A 138 -12.22 -4.14 -32.02
C LEU A 138 -11.95 -5.56 -31.53
N VAL A 139 -10.67 -5.88 -31.32
CA VAL A 139 -10.24 -7.16 -30.76
C VAL A 139 -11.02 -7.39 -29.47
N SER A 140 -11.82 -8.44 -29.43
CA SER A 140 -12.59 -8.79 -28.24
C SER A 140 -11.64 -8.90 -27.04
N PRO A 141 -12.00 -8.38 -25.86
CA PRO A 141 -11.17 -8.56 -24.67
C PRO A 141 -10.94 -10.06 -24.46
N PRO A 142 -9.73 -10.48 -24.03
CA PRO A 142 -9.45 -11.86 -23.73
C PRO A 142 -10.54 -12.40 -22.80
N LYS A 143 -11.11 -13.54 -23.14
CA LYS A 143 -12.06 -14.27 -22.29
C LYS A 143 -11.49 -14.31 -20.88
N ALA A 144 -12.25 -13.81 -19.90
CA ALA A 144 -11.86 -13.83 -18.49
C ALA A 144 -11.32 -15.24 -18.16
N PRO A 145 -10.14 -15.36 -17.53
CA PRO A 145 -9.67 -16.66 -17.07
C PRO A 145 -10.78 -17.31 -16.26
N GLY A 146 -11.09 -18.57 -16.53
CA GLY A 146 -12.01 -19.33 -15.69
C GLY A 146 -11.58 -19.23 -14.23
N SER A 147 -12.55 -19.18 -13.32
CA SER A 147 -12.32 -19.15 -11.87
C SER A 147 -11.18 -20.10 -11.52
N PRO A 148 -10.06 -19.59 -10.97
CA PRO A 148 -8.90 -20.42 -10.71
C PRO A 148 -9.28 -21.62 -9.83
N ASN A 149 -9.06 -22.84 -10.31
CA ASN A 149 -9.37 -24.05 -9.58
C ASN A 149 -8.24 -24.34 -8.57
N PHE A 150 -8.55 -24.46 -7.28
CA PHE A 150 -7.57 -24.36 -6.21
C PHE A 150 -7.80 -25.43 -5.12
N PRO A 151 -7.00 -26.51 -5.03
CA PRO A 151 -7.15 -27.50 -3.96
C PRO A 151 -6.54 -27.01 -2.62
N GLY A 152 -7.27 -27.16 -1.50
CA GLY A 152 -6.75 -27.07 -0.11
C GLY A 152 -7.72 -26.51 0.94
N ASN A 153 -7.43 -26.71 2.23
CA ASN A 153 -8.23 -26.25 3.39
C ASN A 153 -8.23 -24.72 3.59
N GLY A 154 -7.43 -24.00 2.78
CA GLY A 154 -7.66 -22.59 2.46
C GLY A 154 -6.84 -21.57 3.24
N LEU A 155 -5.96 -22.01 4.16
CA LEU A 155 -5.12 -21.13 4.96
C LEU A 155 -3.67 -21.10 4.44
N GLY A 156 -3.12 -19.89 4.34
CA GLY A 156 -1.72 -19.65 4.05
C GLY A 156 -0.97 -19.10 5.26
N ILE A 157 0.36 -19.12 5.18
CA ILE A 157 1.25 -18.54 6.18
C ILE A 157 2.31 -17.67 5.50
N CYS A 158 2.59 -16.50 6.09
CA CYS A 158 3.64 -15.61 5.62
C CYS A 158 4.99 -16.01 6.21
N TYR A 159 6.02 -16.06 5.37
CA TYR A 159 7.36 -16.51 5.73
C TYR A 159 8.43 -15.58 5.15
N ALA A 160 9.42 -15.24 5.97
CA ALA A 160 10.60 -14.50 5.57
C ALA A 160 11.85 -15.34 5.92
N PRO A 161 12.66 -15.77 4.94
CA PRO A 161 13.80 -16.66 5.16
C PRO A 161 15.05 -15.92 5.66
N TYR A 162 14.89 -15.08 6.68
CA TYR A 162 15.99 -14.41 7.37
C TYR A 162 16.11 -14.92 8.80
N GLY A 163 17.33 -14.91 9.31
CA GLY A 163 17.61 -15.13 10.72
C GLY A 163 17.30 -13.89 11.56
N ASP A 164 17.45 -14.01 12.88
CA ASP A 164 17.08 -12.96 13.84
C ASP A 164 17.84 -11.64 13.62
N ASN A 165 19.05 -11.68 13.07
CA ASN A 165 19.85 -10.48 12.79
C ASN A 165 19.76 -10.05 11.32
N GLY A 166 18.84 -10.65 10.54
CA GLY A 166 18.58 -10.30 9.15
C GLY A 166 19.48 -11.03 8.15
N GLU A 167 20.34 -11.93 8.62
CA GLU A 167 21.17 -12.77 7.74
C GLU A 167 20.31 -13.72 6.89
N CYS A 168 20.78 -14.01 5.68
CA CYS A 168 20.17 -15.01 4.82
C CYS A 168 20.19 -16.39 5.51
N LYS A 169 19.04 -17.07 5.57
CA LYS A 169 18.99 -18.46 6.03
C LYS A 169 19.64 -19.41 5.03
N THR A 170 20.23 -20.49 5.54
CA THR A 170 20.74 -21.59 4.73
C THR A 170 19.61 -22.50 4.23
N PRO A 171 19.84 -23.35 3.20
CA PRO A 171 18.84 -24.30 2.74
C PRO A 171 18.31 -25.22 3.86
N GLN A 172 19.17 -25.66 4.78
CA GLN A 172 18.79 -26.52 5.90
C GLN A 172 17.91 -25.78 6.92
N GLN A 173 18.17 -24.49 7.15
CA GLN A 173 17.33 -23.67 8.02
C GLN A 173 15.94 -23.45 7.39
N VAL A 174 15.88 -23.13 6.09
CA VAL A 174 14.61 -22.99 5.37
C VAL A 174 13.82 -24.30 5.38
N GLU A 175 14.49 -25.43 5.14
CA GLU A 175 13.85 -26.75 5.20
C GLU A 175 13.32 -27.07 6.61
N SER A 176 14.10 -26.77 7.66
CA SER A 176 13.69 -26.94 9.06
C SER A 176 12.47 -26.09 9.40
N ASP A 177 12.40 -24.85 8.90
CA ASP A 177 11.23 -23.98 9.06
C ASP A 177 9.99 -24.57 8.37
N PHE A 178 10.12 -25.07 7.14
CA PHE A 178 9.00 -25.69 6.41
C PHE A 178 8.43 -26.92 7.10
N SER A 179 9.25 -27.68 7.85
CA SER A 179 8.79 -28.83 8.64
C SER A 179 7.76 -28.44 9.71
N LYS A 180 7.74 -27.16 10.14
CA LYS A 180 6.86 -26.63 11.19
C LYS A 180 5.55 -26.06 10.65
N PHE A 181 5.41 -25.91 9.33
CA PHE A 181 4.23 -25.26 8.73
C PHE A 181 2.96 -26.10 8.75
N GLY A 182 2.99 -27.33 9.26
CA GLY A 182 1.80 -28.10 9.66
C GLY A 182 0.60 -27.97 8.70
N GLY A 183 -0.53 -27.47 9.22
CA GLY A 183 -1.81 -27.32 8.51
C GLY A 183 -1.92 -26.15 7.53
N PHE A 184 -0.83 -25.43 7.22
CA PHE A 184 -0.85 -24.38 6.19
C PHE A 184 -0.53 -24.97 4.82
N ASP A 185 -1.40 -24.77 3.85
CA ASP A 185 -1.23 -25.37 2.50
C ASP A 185 -0.34 -24.53 1.60
N THR A 186 -0.31 -23.21 1.84
CA THR A 186 0.44 -22.26 1.01
C THR A 186 1.35 -21.39 1.87
N VAL A 187 2.60 -21.23 1.43
CA VAL A 187 3.59 -20.34 2.05
C VAL A 187 3.74 -19.11 1.17
N ARG A 188 3.55 -17.92 1.73
CA ARG A 188 3.84 -16.65 1.07
C ARG A 188 5.22 -16.15 1.47
N PHE A 189 6.09 -15.93 0.48
CA PHE A 189 7.40 -15.32 0.68
C PHE A 189 7.52 -14.05 -0.18
N TYR A 190 8.44 -13.15 0.17
CA TYR A 190 8.35 -11.75 -0.25
C TYR A 190 9.32 -11.33 -1.36
N GLY A 191 10.45 -12.01 -1.49
CA GLY A 191 11.55 -11.55 -2.34
C GLY A 191 12.29 -12.67 -3.03
N THR A 192 13.29 -12.28 -3.80
CA THR A 192 14.14 -13.18 -4.60
C THR A 192 15.61 -13.11 -4.19
N ASP A 193 15.91 -12.29 -3.20
CA ASP A 193 17.21 -12.14 -2.58
C ASP A 193 17.61 -13.37 -1.75
N CYS A 194 18.84 -13.40 -1.23
CA CYS A 194 19.38 -14.50 -0.43
C CYS A 194 19.33 -15.88 -1.10
N ASN A 195 19.23 -15.94 -2.44
CA ASN A 195 18.98 -17.18 -3.17
C ASN A 195 17.75 -17.96 -2.63
N GLN A 196 16.76 -17.24 -2.10
CA GLN A 196 15.67 -17.88 -1.37
C GLN A 196 14.74 -18.70 -2.26
N VAL A 197 14.56 -18.31 -3.52
CA VAL A 197 13.63 -18.95 -4.46
C VAL A 197 13.89 -20.46 -4.60
N PRO A 198 15.08 -20.94 -5.00
CA PRO A 198 15.31 -22.38 -5.10
C PRO A 198 15.20 -23.10 -3.74
N MET A 199 15.56 -22.44 -2.64
CA MET A 199 15.45 -23.02 -1.29
C MET A 199 13.98 -23.26 -0.89
N VAL A 200 13.12 -22.25 -1.08
CA VAL A 200 11.69 -22.38 -0.77
C VAL A 200 10.97 -23.32 -1.73
N VAL A 201 11.39 -23.37 -3.00
CA VAL A 201 10.86 -24.33 -4.00
C VAL A 201 11.19 -25.77 -3.60
N ALA A 202 12.44 -26.04 -3.24
CA ALA A 202 12.87 -27.36 -2.77
C ALA A 202 12.12 -27.79 -1.50
N ALA A 203 12.02 -26.89 -0.51
CA ALA A 203 11.30 -27.16 0.73
C ALA A 203 9.80 -27.36 0.49
N ALA A 204 9.17 -26.53 -0.35
CA ALA A 204 7.76 -26.68 -0.70
C ALA A 204 7.47 -28.02 -1.38
N ASN A 205 8.33 -28.46 -2.29
CA ASN A 205 8.20 -29.77 -2.92
C ASN A 205 8.27 -30.92 -1.90
N LYS A 206 9.25 -30.85 -0.98
CA LYS A 206 9.45 -31.86 0.07
C LYS A 206 8.27 -31.97 1.04
N TYR A 207 7.68 -30.84 1.42
CA TYR A 207 6.59 -30.79 2.41
C TYR A 207 5.20 -30.60 1.79
N HIS A 208 5.08 -30.84 0.47
CA HIS A 208 3.84 -30.75 -0.30
C HIS A 208 3.09 -29.42 -0.13
N LYS A 209 3.83 -28.32 -0.06
CA LYS A 209 3.29 -26.97 0.06
C LYS A 209 3.19 -26.28 -1.29
N LYS A 210 2.24 -25.35 -1.40
CA LYS A 210 2.18 -24.38 -2.48
C LYS A 210 2.86 -23.08 -2.09
N LEU A 211 3.17 -22.25 -3.08
CA LEU A 211 3.92 -21.02 -2.89
C LEU A 211 3.17 -19.82 -3.47
N PHE A 212 3.04 -18.78 -2.66
CA PHE A 212 2.74 -17.43 -3.12
C PHE A 212 4.07 -16.68 -3.16
N ALA A 213 4.63 -16.54 -4.36
CA ALA A 213 5.92 -15.88 -4.58
C ALA A 213 5.77 -14.36 -4.64
N GLY A 214 6.70 -13.64 -4.02
CA GLY A 214 6.74 -12.18 -4.03
C GLY A 214 7.98 -11.65 -4.75
N ILE A 215 7.79 -10.56 -5.49
CA ILE A 215 8.84 -9.67 -5.96
C ILE A 215 8.65 -8.35 -5.23
N TYR A 216 9.55 -8.02 -4.30
CA TYR A 216 9.35 -6.90 -3.38
C TYR A 216 9.64 -5.53 -4.02
N ASP A 217 10.83 -5.34 -4.59
CA ASP A 217 11.27 -4.05 -5.11
C ASP A 217 11.06 -3.94 -6.63
N LEU A 218 10.17 -3.03 -7.03
CA LEU A 218 9.87 -2.78 -8.44
C LEU A 218 11.03 -2.12 -9.19
N LYS A 219 11.99 -1.50 -8.49
CA LYS A 219 13.19 -0.92 -9.12
C LYS A 219 14.11 -1.98 -9.71
N LYS A 220 14.06 -3.21 -9.17
CA LYS A 220 14.85 -4.37 -9.63
C LYS A 220 13.97 -5.42 -10.30
N LEU A 221 12.84 -5.02 -10.88
CA LEU A 221 11.84 -5.95 -11.38
C LEU A 221 12.41 -6.99 -12.35
N ASP A 222 13.27 -6.59 -13.29
CA ASP A 222 13.84 -7.50 -14.28
C ASP A 222 14.80 -8.52 -13.65
N GLU A 223 15.65 -8.08 -12.73
CA GLU A 223 16.56 -8.95 -11.98
C GLU A 223 15.77 -9.94 -11.12
N ALA A 224 14.76 -9.47 -10.40
CA ALA A 224 13.92 -10.29 -9.54
C ALA A 224 13.09 -11.30 -10.35
N LEU A 225 12.54 -10.91 -11.50
CA LEU A 225 11.85 -11.84 -12.41
C LEU A 225 12.80 -12.92 -12.91
N HIS A 226 14.02 -12.54 -13.30
CA HIS A 226 15.03 -13.50 -13.72
C HIS A 226 15.39 -14.48 -12.60
N SER A 227 15.65 -13.99 -11.38
CA SER A 227 15.92 -14.83 -10.21
C SER A 227 14.75 -15.75 -9.86
N LEU A 228 13.51 -15.27 -9.96
CA LEU A 228 12.32 -16.08 -9.75
C LEU A 228 12.22 -17.22 -10.77
N ILE A 229 12.36 -16.90 -12.06
CA ILE A 229 12.28 -17.89 -13.16
C ILE A 229 13.38 -18.94 -13.03
N GLN A 230 14.63 -18.52 -12.78
CA GLN A 230 15.76 -19.43 -12.59
C GLN A 230 15.62 -20.30 -11.34
N GLY A 231 15.07 -19.75 -10.25
CA GLY A 231 14.88 -20.49 -9.00
C GLY A 231 13.70 -21.47 -9.04
N VAL A 232 12.65 -21.16 -9.80
CA VAL A 232 11.48 -22.05 -9.95
C VAL A 232 11.73 -23.15 -10.97
N GLN A 233 12.47 -22.85 -12.06
CA GLN A 233 12.70 -23.79 -13.16
C GLN A 233 11.37 -24.37 -13.70
N SER A 234 11.24 -25.70 -13.73
CA SER A 234 10.01 -26.39 -14.17
C SER A 234 8.94 -26.52 -13.08
N SER A 235 9.18 -26.00 -11.87
CA SER A 235 8.29 -26.20 -10.71
C SER A 235 7.13 -25.20 -10.64
N TRP A 236 6.69 -24.64 -11.77
CA TRP A 236 5.59 -23.67 -11.83
C TRP A 236 4.29 -24.17 -11.19
N ALA A 237 4.06 -25.49 -11.18
CA ALA A 237 2.91 -26.12 -10.52
C ALA A 237 2.87 -25.93 -9.00
N LEU A 238 4.00 -25.56 -8.36
CA LEU A 238 4.05 -25.20 -6.95
C LEU A 238 3.63 -23.74 -6.70
N ILE A 239 3.81 -22.85 -7.68
CA ILE A 239 3.51 -21.43 -7.55
C ILE A 239 2.03 -21.17 -7.81
N VAL A 240 1.27 -20.81 -6.78
CA VAL A 240 -0.16 -20.51 -6.90
C VAL A 240 -0.45 -19.05 -7.18
N THR A 241 0.48 -18.14 -6.91
CA THR A 241 0.39 -16.70 -7.23
C THR A 241 1.79 -16.08 -7.26
N VAL A 242 1.99 -15.08 -8.12
CA VAL A 242 3.13 -14.17 -8.08
C VAL A 242 2.66 -12.75 -7.74
N ALA A 243 3.16 -12.16 -6.66
CA ALA A 243 2.95 -10.76 -6.27
C ALA A 243 4.06 -9.87 -6.81
N ILE A 244 3.66 -8.76 -7.44
CA ILE A 244 4.53 -7.72 -7.95
C ILE A 244 4.37 -6.49 -7.06
N GLY A 245 5.33 -6.33 -6.14
CA GLY A 245 5.30 -5.33 -5.09
C GLY A 245 4.52 -5.76 -3.83
N ASN A 246 4.84 -5.11 -2.72
CA ASN A 246 4.11 -5.23 -1.46
C ASN A 246 3.96 -3.83 -0.83
N GLU A 247 2.73 -3.31 -0.72
CA GLU A 247 2.35 -1.97 -0.23
C GLU A 247 3.13 -0.80 -0.84
N ARG A 248 3.35 -0.83 -2.14
CA ARG A 248 4.14 0.19 -2.83
C ARG A 248 3.43 1.53 -2.91
N VAL A 249 2.10 1.51 -3.03
CA VAL A 249 1.28 2.74 -3.06
C VAL A 249 1.07 3.26 -1.65
N ASN A 250 0.69 2.42 -0.70
CA ASN A 250 0.51 2.83 0.70
C ASN A 250 1.80 3.43 1.32
N SER A 251 2.98 2.91 0.97
CA SER A 251 4.26 3.45 1.44
C SER A 251 4.70 4.74 0.71
N GLY A 252 4.03 5.12 -0.38
CA GLY A 252 4.44 6.23 -1.24
C GLY A 252 5.69 5.95 -2.07
N GLN A 253 6.14 4.70 -2.14
CA GLN A 253 7.36 4.31 -2.87
C GLN A 253 7.11 4.12 -4.37
N SER A 254 5.86 4.00 -4.80
CA SER A 254 5.48 3.93 -6.21
C SER A 254 4.08 4.52 -6.40
N SER A 255 3.88 5.19 -7.52
CA SER A 255 2.56 5.60 -8.00
C SER A 255 1.73 4.41 -8.48
N VAL A 256 0.41 4.60 -8.57
CA VAL A 256 -0.51 3.57 -9.09
C VAL A 256 -0.12 3.14 -10.51
N SER A 257 0.22 4.10 -11.38
CA SER A 257 0.58 3.82 -12.78
C SER A 257 1.88 3.00 -12.89
N GLU A 258 2.89 3.26 -12.05
CA GLU A 258 4.12 2.47 -12.00
C GLU A 258 3.86 1.03 -11.57
N VAL A 259 2.97 0.80 -10.58
CA VAL A 259 2.60 -0.54 -10.13
C VAL A 259 1.83 -1.29 -11.22
N VAL A 260 0.84 -0.65 -11.86
CA VAL A 260 0.07 -1.24 -12.95
C VAL A 260 0.95 -1.61 -14.15
N ALA A 261 1.87 -0.71 -14.55
CA ALA A 261 2.83 -0.98 -15.62
C ALA A 261 3.75 -2.16 -15.26
N SER A 262 4.19 -2.24 -14.01
CA SER A 262 5.03 -3.32 -13.49
C SER A 262 4.32 -4.67 -13.50
N ILE A 263 3.03 -4.73 -13.12
CA ILE A 263 2.22 -5.95 -13.24
C ILE A 263 2.11 -6.40 -14.70
N SER A 264 1.80 -5.47 -15.62
CA SER A 264 1.65 -5.79 -17.05
C SER A 264 2.95 -6.36 -17.63
N LYS A 265 4.09 -5.72 -17.34
CA LYS A 265 5.42 -6.19 -17.76
C LYS A 265 5.73 -7.57 -17.18
N ALA A 266 5.60 -7.73 -15.85
CA ALA A 266 5.88 -8.98 -15.17
C ALA A 266 5.01 -10.13 -15.69
N ARG A 267 3.72 -9.88 -15.90
CA ARG A 267 2.78 -10.85 -16.46
C ARG A 267 3.26 -11.36 -17.81
N LYS A 268 3.69 -10.48 -18.72
CA LYS A 268 4.25 -10.91 -20.01
C LYS A 268 5.46 -11.81 -19.83
N VAL A 269 6.45 -11.38 -19.05
CA VAL A 269 7.70 -12.13 -18.83
C VAL A 269 7.43 -13.51 -18.22
N LEU A 270 6.53 -13.57 -17.23
CA LEU A 270 6.16 -14.82 -16.57
C LEU A 270 5.43 -15.79 -17.50
N ARG A 271 4.56 -15.28 -18.38
CA ARG A 271 3.87 -16.09 -19.40
C ARG A 271 4.84 -16.64 -20.43
N ASP A 272 5.78 -15.82 -20.89
CA ASP A 272 6.87 -16.23 -21.80
C ASP A 272 7.75 -17.33 -21.16
N ALA A 273 7.87 -17.34 -19.83
CA ALA A 273 8.59 -18.37 -19.06
C ALA A 273 7.75 -19.62 -18.69
N GLY A 274 6.49 -19.70 -19.12
CA GLY A 274 5.61 -20.85 -18.90
C GLY A 274 4.76 -20.80 -17.62
N TYR A 275 4.86 -19.73 -16.81
CA TYR A 275 3.96 -19.54 -15.68
C TYR A 275 2.58 -19.07 -16.15
N THR A 276 1.53 -19.83 -15.88
CA THR A 276 0.15 -19.50 -16.29
C THR A 276 -0.75 -19.06 -15.14
N GLY A 277 -0.23 -19.05 -13.90
CA GLY A 277 -1.01 -18.71 -12.71
C GLY A 277 -1.22 -17.21 -12.48
N PRO A 278 -1.98 -16.84 -11.43
CA PRO A 278 -2.28 -15.46 -11.05
C PRO A 278 -1.06 -14.58 -10.82
N VAL A 279 -1.12 -13.36 -11.34
CA VAL A 279 -0.20 -12.25 -11.10
C VAL A 279 -1.00 -11.09 -10.49
N VAL A 280 -0.56 -10.62 -9.33
CA VAL A 280 -1.24 -9.57 -8.56
C VAL A 280 -0.24 -8.54 -8.04
N THR A 281 -0.72 -7.40 -7.55
CA THR A 281 0.02 -6.58 -6.60
C THR A 281 -0.65 -6.66 -5.23
N VAL A 282 0.15 -6.56 -4.16
CA VAL A 282 -0.34 -6.56 -2.79
C VAL A 282 -0.23 -5.16 -2.20
N ASP A 283 -1.31 -4.65 -1.62
CA ASP A 283 -1.31 -3.37 -0.90
C ASP A 283 -2.28 -3.40 0.30
N THR A 284 -2.32 -2.33 1.10
CA THR A 284 -3.25 -2.23 2.24
C THR A 284 -4.70 -2.11 1.75
N PHE A 285 -5.66 -2.55 2.54
CA PHE A 285 -7.08 -2.40 2.18
C PHE A 285 -7.46 -0.94 1.89
N ASN A 286 -6.89 0.03 2.60
CA ASN A 286 -7.12 1.45 2.36
C ASN A 286 -6.61 1.89 0.98
N ALA A 287 -5.40 1.47 0.60
CA ALA A 287 -4.84 1.77 -0.72
C ALA A 287 -5.68 1.15 -1.84
N LEU A 288 -6.11 -0.11 -1.68
CA LEU A 288 -6.92 -0.80 -2.68
C LEU A 288 -8.34 -0.22 -2.82
N ILE A 289 -8.95 0.25 -1.73
CA ILE A 289 -10.25 0.94 -1.78
C ILE A 289 -10.11 2.31 -2.47
N THR A 290 -9.01 3.02 -2.21
CA THR A 290 -8.75 4.35 -2.79
C THR A 290 -8.35 4.25 -4.27
N HIS A 291 -7.63 3.19 -4.61
CA HIS A 291 -7.08 2.93 -5.94
C HIS A 291 -7.46 1.53 -6.43
N PRO A 292 -8.73 1.30 -6.80
CA PRO A 292 -9.21 0.00 -7.27
C PRO A 292 -8.51 -0.46 -8.57
N GLU A 293 -7.83 0.43 -9.29
CA GLU A 293 -7.02 0.11 -10.48
C GLU A 293 -5.93 -0.94 -10.18
N LEU A 294 -5.43 -0.98 -8.94
CA LEU A 294 -4.48 -2.00 -8.48
C LEU A 294 -5.11 -3.40 -8.49
N CYS A 295 -6.38 -3.49 -8.06
CA CYS A 295 -7.17 -4.71 -8.15
C CYS A 295 -7.50 -5.06 -9.60
N GLU A 296 -7.84 -4.07 -10.43
CA GLU A 296 -8.20 -4.27 -11.83
C GLU A 296 -7.04 -4.87 -12.64
N ALA A 297 -5.82 -4.37 -12.45
CA ALA A 297 -4.61 -4.88 -13.08
C ALA A 297 -4.17 -6.28 -12.58
N SER A 298 -4.62 -6.66 -11.38
CA SER A 298 -4.34 -7.95 -10.74
C SER A 298 -5.36 -9.02 -11.17
N ASP A 299 -5.05 -10.32 -11.08
CA ASP A 299 -6.06 -11.37 -11.34
C ASP A 299 -7.14 -11.42 -10.24
N PHE A 300 -6.79 -11.05 -9.01
CA PHE A 300 -7.68 -10.85 -7.87
C PHE A 300 -7.15 -9.72 -6.99
N CYS A 301 -7.98 -9.16 -6.11
CA CYS A 301 -7.53 -8.19 -5.11
C CYS A 301 -6.71 -8.89 -4.02
N ALA A 302 -5.47 -8.48 -3.79
CA ALA A 302 -4.61 -9.07 -2.77
C ALA A 302 -4.33 -8.04 -1.68
N ALA A 303 -5.00 -8.18 -0.53
CA ALA A 303 -5.10 -7.14 0.48
C ALA A 303 -4.39 -7.51 1.79
N ASN A 304 -3.53 -6.63 2.29
CA ASN A 304 -3.03 -6.69 3.65
C ASN A 304 -4.04 -6.03 4.59
N ILE A 305 -4.52 -6.78 5.59
CA ILE A 305 -5.59 -6.35 6.49
C ILE A 305 -5.29 -6.82 7.92
N HIS A 306 -4.88 -5.90 8.79
CA HIS A 306 -4.63 -6.19 10.19
C HIS A 306 -5.52 -5.35 11.09
N ALA A 307 -6.36 -6.02 11.88
CA ALA A 307 -7.23 -5.37 12.86
C ALA A 307 -6.45 -4.54 13.90
N PHE A 308 -5.21 -4.92 14.21
CA PHE A 308 -4.36 -4.21 15.18
C PHE A 308 -4.15 -2.72 14.86
N PHE A 309 -4.16 -2.32 13.58
CA PHE A 309 -3.99 -0.92 13.20
C PHE A 309 -5.28 -0.10 13.27
N ASP A 310 -6.42 -0.72 13.58
CA ASP A 310 -7.64 0.01 13.92
C ASP A 310 -7.73 0.22 15.44
N PRO A 311 -7.79 1.47 15.93
CA PRO A 311 -7.80 1.75 17.37
C PRO A 311 -9.09 1.33 18.09
N ASN A 312 -10.12 0.90 17.36
CA ASN A 312 -11.44 0.58 17.89
C ASN A 312 -11.72 -0.93 17.93
N THR A 313 -10.82 -1.75 17.38
CA THR A 313 -11.01 -3.19 17.25
C THR A 313 -10.25 -3.93 18.34
N GLU A 314 -10.99 -4.67 19.15
CA GLU A 314 -10.42 -5.60 20.13
C GLU A 314 -9.96 -6.90 19.44
N ALA A 315 -9.00 -7.60 20.02
CA ALA A 315 -8.42 -8.81 19.46
C ALA A 315 -9.47 -9.89 19.12
N SER A 316 -10.45 -10.10 19.99
CA SER A 316 -11.56 -11.04 19.80
C SER A 316 -12.42 -10.73 18.56
N ASN A 317 -12.42 -9.49 18.08
CA ASN A 317 -13.18 -9.02 16.92
C ASN A 317 -12.34 -8.96 15.63
N ALA A 318 -11.06 -9.38 15.67
CA ALA A 318 -10.15 -9.27 14.54
C ALA A 318 -10.67 -9.93 13.26
N GLY A 319 -11.25 -11.14 13.36
CA GLY A 319 -11.81 -11.86 12.21
C GLY A 319 -12.96 -11.11 11.54
N GLY A 320 -13.89 -10.59 12.34
CA GLY A 320 -15.03 -9.81 11.85
C GLY A 320 -14.59 -8.53 11.13
N PHE A 321 -13.66 -7.78 11.72
CA PHE A 321 -13.08 -6.60 11.08
C PHE A 321 -12.43 -6.94 9.74
N VAL A 322 -11.58 -7.98 9.71
CA VAL A 322 -10.85 -8.36 8.49
C VAL A 322 -11.80 -8.80 7.39
N LYS A 323 -12.85 -9.55 7.72
CA LYS A 323 -13.91 -9.94 6.78
C LYS A 323 -14.63 -8.70 6.21
N GLU A 324 -15.00 -7.74 7.06
CA GLU A 324 -15.67 -6.52 6.61
C GLU A 324 -14.78 -5.72 5.64
N GLN A 325 -13.50 -5.55 5.97
CA GLN A 325 -12.58 -4.80 5.11
C GLN A 325 -12.31 -5.55 3.79
N GLN A 326 -12.21 -6.89 3.82
CA GLN A 326 -12.12 -7.72 2.61
C GLN A 326 -13.32 -7.47 1.68
N GLU A 327 -14.55 -7.44 2.23
CA GLU A 327 -15.76 -7.17 1.46
C GLU A 327 -15.81 -5.73 0.93
N ARG A 328 -15.27 -4.75 1.68
CA ARG A 328 -15.15 -3.36 1.20
C ARG A 328 -14.19 -3.23 0.02
N VAL A 329 -13.04 -3.91 0.07
CA VAL A 329 -12.10 -3.97 -1.06
C VAL A 329 -12.78 -4.60 -2.27
N SER A 330 -13.46 -5.74 -2.08
CA SER A 330 -14.20 -6.41 -3.15
C SER A 330 -15.24 -5.48 -3.79
N ARG A 331 -16.04 -4.76 -2.98
CA ARG A 331 -17.04 -3.80 -3.49
C ARG A 331 -16.39 -2.64 -4.26
N ALA A 332 -15.31 -2.07 -3.76
CA ALA A 332 -14.58 -1.00 -4.44
C ALA A 332 -14.04 -1.45 -5.81
N ALA A 333 -13.64 -2.73 -5.92
CA ALA A 333 -13.16 -3.35 -7.14
C ALA A 333 -14.27 -4.05 -7.97
N GLY A 334 -15.52 -3.61 -7.87
CA GLY A 334 -16.62 -4.13 -8.70
C GLY A 334 -17.01 -5.58 -8.40
N GLY A 335 -16.84 -6.04 -7.17
CA GLY A 335 -17.16 -7.40 -6.74
C GLY A 335 -16.03 -8.42 -7.01
N LYS A 336 -14.83 -7.96 -7.38
CA LYS A 336 -13.69 -8.85 -7.64
C LYS A 336 -13.32 -9.65 -6.38
N MET A 337 -12.92 -10.92 -6.58
CA MET A 337 -12.44 -11.78 -5.50
C MET A 337 -11.31 -11.08 -4.74
N THR A 338 -11.38 -11.08 -3.41
CA THR A 338 -10.36 -10.48 -2.54
C THR A 338 -9.76 -11.53 -1.62
N VAL A 339 -8.44 -11.64 -1.64
CA VAL A 339 -7.65 -12.54 -0.79
C VAL A 339 -6.94 -11.70 0.26
N VAL A 340 -7.03 -12.09 1.54
CA VAL A 340 -6.30 -11.44 2.62
C VAL A 340 -4.88 -12.01 2.67
N THR A 341 -3.89 -11.23 2.26
CA THR A 341 -2.50 -11.68 2.07
C THR A 341 -1.60 -11.49 3.29
N GLU A 342 -2.04 -10.69 4.25
CA GLU A 342 -1.46 -10.59 5.60
C GLU A 342 -2.59 -10.26 6.58
N SER A 343 -2.68 -11.04 7.66
CA SER A 343 -3.42 -10.67 8.86
C SER A 343 -2.83 -11.35 10.07
N GLY A 344 -2.88 -10.69 11.23
CA GLY A 344 -2.34 -11.20 12.48
C GLY A 344 -2.53 -10.21 13.60
N TRP A 345 -1.88 -10.48 14.73
CA TRP A 345 -1.87 -9.61 15.90
C TRP A 345 -0.52 -9.74 16.60
N PRO A 346 0.10 -8.66 17.12
CA PRO A 346 1.40 -8.77 17.76
C PRO A 346 1.31 -9.19 19.23
N LYS A 347 2.32 -9.93 19.71
CA LYS A 347 2.44 -10.38 21.11
C LYS A 347 3.01 -9.30 22.03
N HIS A 348 3.75 -8.33 21.48
CA HIS A 348 4.36 -7.21 22.20
C HIS A 348 4.28 -5.91 21.38
N GLY A 349 4.48 -4.78 22.05
CA GLY A 349 4.39 -3.44 21.49
C GLY A 349 3.58 -2.52 22.41
N ASN A 350 3.20 -1.36 21.89
CA ASN A 350 2.35 -0.40 22.54
C ASN A 350 0.89 -0.61 22.11
N PRO A 351 -0.09 -0.35 22.99
CA PRO A 351 -1.50 -0.31 22.61
C PRO A 351 -1.80 0.73 21.52
N ASN A 352 -2.68 0.37 20.59
CA ASN A 352 -3.35 1.28 19.68
C ASN A 352 -4.83 1.36 20.06
N GLY A 353 -5.19 2.27 20.97
CA GLY A 353 -6.55 2.32 21.52
C GLY A 353 -6.96 0.99 22.16
N LYS A 354 -8.03 0.37 21.65
CA LYS A 354 -8.52 -0.96 22.07
C LYS A 354 -7.68 -2.13 21.54
N ALA A 355 -6.84 -1.91 20.53
CA ALA A 355 -5.95 -2.92 20.00
C ALA A 355 -4.70 -3.04 20.90
N VAL A 356 -4.79 -3.90 21.91
CA VAL A 356 -3.71 -4.14 22.88
C VAL A 356 -2.88 -5.37 22.48
N PRO A 357 -1.57 -5.26 22.28
CA PRO A 357 -0.70 -6.43 22.02
C PRO A 357 -0.43 -7.21 23.31
N SER A 358 -0.65 -8.52 23.29
CA SER A 358 -0.26 -9.45 24.36
C SER A 358 -0.29 -10.89 23.82
N PRO A 359 0.36 -11.87 24.45
CA PRO A 359 0.21 -13.28 24.08
C PRO A 359 -1.25 -13.77 24.11
N GLU A 360 -2.03 -13.31 25.10
CA GLU A 360 -3.45 -13.66 25.23
C GLU A 360 -4.27 -13.08 24.07
N ASN A 361 -4.07 -11.78 23.77
CA ASN A 361 -4.77 -11.11 22.67
C ASN A 361 -4.32 -11.64 21.31
N HIS A 362 -3.06 -12.03 21.15
CA HIS A 362 -2.57 -12.73 19.97
C HIS A 362 -3.39 -14.00 19.71
N ASN A 363 -3.56 -14.84 20.73
CA ASN A 363 -4.36 -16.07 20.62
C ASN A 363 -5.85 -15.80 20.36
N LEU A 364 -6.44 -14.79 20.99
CA LEU A 364 -7.83 -14.38 20.73
C LEU A 364 -8.03 -13.92 19.28
N ALA A 365 -7.10 -13.12 18.75
CA ALA A 365 -7.15 -12.67 17.37
C ALA A 365 -6.97 -13.83 16.38
N LEU A 366 -6.02 -14.74 16.62
CA LEU A 366 -5.86 -15.94 15.80
C LEU A 366 -7.14 -16.81 15.82
N ALA A 367 -7.74 -17.03 16.99
CA ALA A 367 -9.00 -17.77 17.08
C ALA A 367 -10.13 -17.09 16.31
N SER A 368 -10.25 -15.76 16.40
CA SER A 368 -11.24 -14.95 15.68
C SER A 368 -11.04 -15.01 14.15
N LEU A 369 -9.81 -14.86 13.68
CA LEU A 369 -9.42 -14.96 12.27
C LEU A 369 -9.72 -16.36 11.73
N LEU A 370 -9.22 -17.41 12.40
CA LEU A 370 -9.44 -18.79 12.00
C LEU A 370 -10.93 -19.14 12.01
N GLY A 371 -11.68 -18.74 13.03
CA GLY A 371 -13.13 -18.96 13.10
C GLY A 371 -13.89 -18.29 11.95
N THR A 372 -13.47 -17.09 11.53
CA THR A 372 -14.12 -16.33 10.46
C THR A 372 -13.80 -16.87 9.07
N PHE A 373 -12.58 -17.37 8.86
CA PHE A 373 -12.06 -17.80 7.57
C PHE A 373 -12.02 -19.33 7.39
N LYS A 374 -12.43 -20.10 8.41
CA LYS A 374 -12.53 -21.57 8.34
C LYS A 374 -13.34 -22.03 7.14
N GLY A 375 -12.80 -22.99 6.38
CA GLY A 375 -13.48 -23.61 5.25
C GLY A 375 -13.63 -22.71 4.02
N LYS A 376 -12.99 -21.53 4.00
CA LYS A 376 -12.96 -20.65 2.83
C LYS A 376 -11.62 -20.79 2.13
N GLU A 377 -11.63 -21.45 0.98
CA GLU A 377 -10.42 -21.69 0.19
C GLU A 377 -9.68 -20.38 -0.12
N ARG A 378 -8.38 -20.35 0.20
CA ARG A 378 -7.39 -19.30 -0.12
C ARG A 378 -7.86 -17.88 0.18
N SER A 379 -8.44 -17.71 1.36
CA SER A 379 -9.00 -16.43 1.79
C SER A 379 -8.09 -15.65 2.74
N LEU A 380 -7.16 -16.32 3.42
CA LEU A 380 -6.36 -15.74 4.49
C LEU A 380 -4.93 -16.30 4.55
N TYR A 381 -3.96 -15.40 4.63
CA TYR A 381 -2.56 -15.68 4.97
C TYR A 381 -2.22 -15.08 6.33
N LEU A 382 -1.85 -15.93 7.29
CA LEU A 382 -1.47 -15.50 8.64
C LEU A 382 -0.07 -14.90 8.65
N PHE A 383 0.04 -13.72 9.26
CA PHE A 383 1.27 -12.96 9.42
C PHE A 383 1.72 -12.99 10.89
N SER A 384 2.87 -13.58 11.21
CA SER A 384 3.79 -14.35 10.34
C SER A 384 4.17 -15.68 10.97
N ALA A 385 4.88 -16.54 10.24
CA ALA A 385 5.33 -17.83 10.76
C ALA A 385 6.17 -17.68 12.03
N PHE A 386 7.18 -16.81 11.99
CA PHE A 386 8.10 -16.57 13.09
C PHE A 386 8.17 -15.08 13.41
N ASP A 387 8.68 -14.77 14.60
CA ASP A 387 9.05 -13.42 15.01
C ASP A 387 10.26 -12.94 14.19
N ASP A 388 10.09 -11.82 13.48
CA ASP A 388 11.13 -11.24 12.61
C ASP A 388 11.95 -10.19 13.37
N LYS A 389 12.87 -10.63 14.23
CA LYS A 389 13.64 -9.72 15.12
C LYS A 389 14.51 -8.69 14.39
N TRP A 390 14.82 -8.96 13.12
CA TRP A 390 15.59 -8.10 12.23
C TRP A 390 14.81 -6.87 11.76
N LYS A 391 13.48 -6.87 11.89
CA LYS A 391 12.65 -5.69 11.54
C LYS A 391 12.92 -4.53 12.49
N LYS A 392 12.66 -3.32 12.00
CA LYS A 392 12.84 -2.09 12.77
C LYS A 392 11.50 -1.60 13.28
N ASP A 393 11.43 -1.44 14.59
CA ASP A 393 10.31 -0.82 15.26
C ASP A 393 10.32 0.69 15.05
N ASN A 394 9.14 1.28 14.90
CA ASN A 394 8.95 2.73 14.93
C ASN A 394 7.57 3.10 15.49
N PRO A 395 7.29 4.38 15.78
CA PRO A 395 6.02 4.79 16.38
C PRO A 395 4.78 4.41 15.56
N SER A 396 4.84 4.45 14.22
CA SER A 396 3.71 4.06 13.35
C SER A 396 3.38 2.56 13.39
N THR A 397 4.30 1.76 13.92
CA THR A 397 4.16 0.31 14.11
C THR A 397 3.84 -0.07 15.53
N PHE A 398 3.72 0.92 16.43
CA PHE A 398 3.54 0.71 17.86
C PHE A 398 4.62 -0.18 18.49
N GLY A 399 5.83 -0.22 17.91
CA GLY A 399 6.92 -1.06 18.41
C GLY A 399 6.64 -2.56 18.35
N ALA A 400 5.81 -2.98 17.38
CA ALA A 400 5.29 -4.33 17.31
C ALA A 400 5.92 -5.21 16.21
N GLU A 401 6.74 -4.66 15.31
CA GLU A 401 7.14 -5.34 14.04
C GLU A 401 7.83 -6.68 14.24
N LYS A 402 8.50 -6.86 15.38
CA LYS A 402 9.29 -8.06 15.68
C LYS A 402 8.46 -9.21 16.26
N TYR A 403 7.19 -9.01 16.59
CA TYR A 403 6.46 -9.89 17.52
C TYR A 403 5.17 -10.51 16.97
N TRP A 404 5.12 -10.78 15.66
CA TRP A 404 3.93 -11.30 14.96
C TRP A 404 3.92 -12.82 14.76
N GLY A 405 4.99 -13.51 15.15
CA GLY A 405 5.19 -14.95 14.94
C GLY A 405 4.13 -15.81 15.63
N ILE A 406 3.53 -16.73 14.88
CA ILE A 406 2.49 -17.66 15.36
C ILE A 406 3.04 -19.04 15.75
N LEU A 407 4.29 -19.36 15.37
CA LEU A 407 4.97 -20.65 15.66
C LEU A 407 6.10 -20.52 16.67
#